data_AF-A0A7C6T0F9-F1
#
_entry.id   AF-A0A7C6T0F9-F1
#
_cell.length_a   1.000
_cell.length_b   1.000
_cell.length_c   1.000
_cell.angle_alpha   90.00
_cell.angle_beta   90.00
_cell.angle_gamma   90.00
#
_symmetry.space_group_name_H-M   'P 1'
#
loop_
_entity.id
_entity.type
_entity.pdbx_description
1 polymer ?
#
loop_
_entity_poly.entity_id
_entity_poly.type
_entity_poly.pdbx_seq_one_letter_code
_entity_poly.pdbx_strand_id
1 'polypeptide(L)'
;MKRLLRMRTPPYPWISLVAFMLLLVITATIPACSTPEPAEPPSGANTSPDDVPKGDPVAMHDNLLLFTYVSDFENGHHEGTQVVPVGNGAVALKEGAAVGIYTSPEVETKPFEYLILSWNADTPKGTYIEVEGRVHAGSEGDRKWSSWLSWGTWSSHSFTGPDGRETLPGSAPSSKASDELAKVATDELIVIGTSGETADKFQYRVTLHRPDGQPGAGETGPKVLLVASTIRNTLSGQEIPTAYDEEGPDLTKLDKDLDVPAYSQMIRDPKIANSICSPTSVAMALGYHGVDMSPEQAAWGVNDYRAPMFGNWVFNTAFAGANGFTAYVQYGVPAEGKDPWYAVKQEINQGNPVIVSVKYRKPGYEDRTEPEVENVPINYTAGHLVLIRGFTWKDGREYVIVNDAAAAKDEEVRRLYPADQFFEAWVKKVMYVIHKDESEGAQPCVASPIQGELVAAGSPSGGYQKYELIVDGEPVSLSDANIRSAVVSLNGQKTVPFALRVAVLPDSNLLWFKENSEPGKYTFWFFDVNKNTYQAELEWKK
;
A
#
# COMPACT_ATOMS: atom_id res chain seq x y z
N MET A 1 63.89 0.49 26.66
CA MET A 1 62.72 -0.38 26.98
C MET A 1 61.61 0.01 26.00
N LYS A 2 61.43 -0.54 24.79
CA LYS A 2 61.13 -1.90 24.28
C LYS A 2 59.80 -2.52 24.77
N ARG A 3 58.73 -2.35 23.96
CA ARG A 3 57.78 -3.36 23.38
C ARG A 3 56.54 -2.58 22.88
N LEU A 4 56.20 -2.39 21.59
CA LEU A 4 55.90 -3.29 20.44
C LEU A 4 54.73 -4.26 20.66
N LEU A 5 53.53 -3.86 20.19
CA LEU A 5 52.42 -4.72 19.73
C LEU A 5 52.15 -4.32 18.25
N ARG A 6 52.60 -5.09 17.25
CA ARG A 6 51.90 -6.19 16.55
C ARG A 6 50.53 -5.83 15.97
N MET A 7 50.56 -5.17 14.81
CA MET A 7 49.58 -5.37 13.73
C MET A 7 49.96 -6.63 12.94
N ARG A 8 48.96 -7.47 12.62
CA ARG A 8 49.09 -8.62 11.72
C ARG A 8 48.26 -8.36 10.48
N THR A 9 48.91 -8.19 9.35
CA THR A 9 48.41 -8.52 8.01
C THR A 9 48.64 -10.00 7.71
N PRO A 10 47.83 -10.61 6.83
CA PRO A 10 48.34 -11.49 5.78
C PRO A 10 47.79 -11.10 4.38
N PRO A 11 48.30 -11.71 3.29
CA PRO A 11 48.58 -11.02 2.02
C PRO A 11 47.65 -11.36 0.83
N TYR A 12 47.76 -10.51 -0.21
CA TYR A 12 47.36 -10.64 -1.64
C TYR A 12 47.75 -11.99 -2.33
N PRO A 13 47.36 -12.32 -3.59
CA PRO A 13 46.74 -11.50 -4.67
C PRO A 13 45.60 -12.17 -5.51
N TRP A 14 45.08 -11.38 -6.45
CA TRP A 14 44.16 -11.71 -7.54
C TRP A 14 44.69 -12.78 -8.52
N ILE A 15 43.80 -13.67 -8.99
CA ILE A 15 43.92 -14.40 -10.25
C ILE A 15 42.54 -14.42 -10.93
N SER A 16 42.46 -13.82 -12.11
CA SER A 16 41.37 -13.97 -13.08
C SER A 16 41.34 -15.38 -13.64
N LEU A 17 40.17 -16.00 -13.73
CA LEU A 17 39.96 -17.20 -14.55
C LEU A 17 38.57 -17.14 -15.20
N VAL A 18 38.59 -16.66 -16.44
CA VAL A 18 37.56 -16.83 -17.45
C VAL A 18 37.58 -18.31 -17.88
N ALA A 19 36.50 -19.04 -17.66
CA ALA A 19 36.31 -20.38 -18.19
C ALA A 19 35.34 -20.33 -19.37
N PHE A 20 35.88 -20.41 -20.58
CA PHE A 20 35.15 -20.70 -21.81
C PHE A 20 34.78 -22.19 -21.80
N MET A 21 33.48 -22.52 -21.78
CA MET A 21 32.99 -23.85 -22.16
C MET A 21 32.47 -23.79 -23.60
N LEU A 22 33.27 -24.31 -24.53
CA LEU A 22 32.80 -24.73 -25.86
C LEU A 22 31.99 -26.02 -25.70
N LEU A 23 30.70 -25.98 -26.02
CA LEU A 23 29.92 -27.19 -26.29
C LEU A 23 29.89 -27.44 -27.80
N LEU A 24 30.42 -28.61 -28.19
CA LEU A 24 30.41 -29.15 -29.55
C LEU A 24 28.99 -29.65 -29.87
N VAL A 25 28.33 -29.05 -30.87
CA VAL A 25 27.04 -29.54 -31.39
C VAL A 25 27.32 -30.53 -32.52
N ILE A 26 26.91 -31.79 -32.33
CA ILE A 26 26.87 -32.82 -33.38
C ILE A 26 25.52 -32.68 -34.09
N THR A 27 25.53 -32.28 -35.37
CA THR A 27 24.34 -32.23 -36.21
C THR A 27 24.05 -33.62 -36.78
N ALA A 28 23.00 -34.27 -36.26
CA ALA A 28 22.37 -35.41 -36.94
C ALA A 28 21.10 -34.92 -37.64
N THR A 29 21.09 -34.98 -38.97
CA THR A 29 19.94 -34.64 -39.82
C THR A 29 18.94 -35.80 -39.83
N ILE A 30 17.74 -35.58 -39.28
CA ILE A 30 16.57 -36.46 -39.47
C ILE A 30 15.48 -35.61 -40.17
N PRO A 31 14.81 -36.12 -41.23
CA PRO A 31 13.80 -35.34 -41.95
C PRO A 31 12.55 -35.15 -41.08
N ALA A 32 12.11 -33.90 -40.92
CA ALA A 32 10.91 -33.55 -40.16
C ALA A 32 9.64 -33.93 -40.94
N CYS A 33 8.79 -34.74 -40.30
CA CYS A 33 7.37 -34.82 -40.59
C CYS A 33 6.70 -33.58 -39.96
N SER A 34 5.93 -32.86 -40.76
CA SER A 34 5.20 -31.65 -40.41
C SER A 34 4.27 -31.87 -39.20
N THR A 35 4.52 -31.14 -38.11
CA THR A 35 3.58 -30.96 -37.00
C THR A 35 3.04 -29.52 -37.05
N PRO A 36 1.76 -29.28 -36.73
CA PRO A 36 1.17 -27.96 -36.78
C PRO A 36 1.75 -27.06 -35.69
N GLU A 37 2.03 -25.81 -36.08
CA GLU A 37 2.65 -24.75 -35.30
C GLU A 37 1.79 -24.37 -34.08
N PRO A 38 2.35 -24.22 -32.87
CA PRO A 38 1.64 -23.62 -31.75
C PRO A 38 1.35 -22.15 -32.06
N ALA A 39 0.10 -21.73 -31.84
CA ALA A 39 -0.28 -20.32 -32.00
C ALA A 39 0.58 -19.42 -31.10
N GLU A 40 1.21 -18.41 -31.70
CA GLU A 40 1.93 -17.37 -30.99
C GLU A 40 0.98 -16.65 -30.00
N PRO A 41 1.43 -16.36 -28.76
CA PRO A 41 0.71 -15.45 -27.89
C PRO A 41 0.66 -14.06 -28.55
N PRO A 42 -0.41 -13.27 -28.36
CA PRO A 42 -0.52 -11.97 -28.97
C PRO A 42 0.68 -11.10 -28.56
N SER A 43 1.44 -10.68 -29.57
CA SER A 43 2.43 -9.62 -29.51
C SER A 43 1.80 -8.41 -28.79
N GLY A 44 2.30 -8.11 -27.58
CA GLY A 44 1.99 -6.85 -26.92
C GLY A 44 2.37 -5.72 -27.88
N ALA A 45 1.39 -4.88 -28.23
CA ALA A 45 1.61 -3.77 -29.13
C ALA A 45 2.75 -2.91 -28.60
N ASN A 46 3.90 -3.00 -29.27
CA ASN A 46 5.02 -2.10 -29.09
C ASN A 46 4.63 -0.79 -29.80
N THR A 47 3.65 -0.07 -29.26
CA THR A 47 3.28 1.26 -29.74
C THR A 47 4.47 2.17 -29.51
N SER A 48 4.98 2.80 -30.56
CA SER A 48 5.96 3.88 -30.43
C SER A 48 5.46 4.91 -29.40
N PRO A 49 6.32 5.50 -28.55
CA PRO A 49 5.90 6.52 -27.58
C PRO A 49 5.07 7.66 -28.19
N ASP A 50 5.23 7.89 -29.50
CA ASP A 50 4.62 8.95 -30.29
C ASP A 50 3.19 8.65 -30.79
N ASP A 51 2.73 7.39 -30.78
CA ASP A 51 1.43 6.97 -31.36
C ASP A 51 0.28 6.85 -30.34
N VAL A 52 0.47 7.32 -29.09
CA VAL A 52 -0.57 7.24 -28.06
C VAL A 52 -1.64 8.33 -28.29
N PRO A 53 -2.94 7.99 -28.34
CA PRO A 53 -4.01 8.96 -28.54
C PRO A 53 -4.03 10.04 -27.47
N LYS A 54 -4.11 11.29 -27.91
CA LYS A 54 -4.09 12.48 -27.05
C LYS A 54 -5.52 12.95 -26.80
N GLY A 55 -6.02 12.78 -25.58
CA GLY A 55 -7.07 13.66 -25.08
C GLY A 55 -6.55 15.10 -24.97
N ASP A 56 -7.44 16.08 -24.80
CA ASP A 56 -7.02 17.47 -24.62
C ASP A 56 -6.14 17.58 -23.36
N PRO A 57 -4.95 18.21 -23.42
CA PRO A 57 -4.05 18.29 -22.28
C PRO A 57 -4.69 18.95 -21.06
N VAL A 58 -4.38 18.43 -19.87
CA VAL A 58 -4.86 18.96 -18.59
C VAL A 58 -3.71 19.70 -17.91
N ALA A 59 -3.94 20.94 -17.51
CA ALA A 59 -2.96 21.70 -16.73
C ALA A 59 -3.14 21.42 -15.23
N MET A 60 -2.04 21.09 -14.56
CA MET A 60 -1.95 20.92 -13.11
C MET A 60 -1.13 22.08 -12.54
N HIS A 61 -1.79 22.94 -11.77
CA HIS A 61 -1.20 24.19 -11.27
C HIS A 61 -0.52 24.07 -9.90
N ASP A 62 -0.98 23.12 -9.10
CA ASP A 62 -0.46 22.79 -7.78
C ASP A 62 0.16 21.38 -7.79
N ASN A 63 0.33 20.79 -6.61
CA ASN A 63 1.00 19.51 -6.41
C ASN A 63 0.07 18.30 -6.27
N LEU A 64 -1.25 18.43 -6.47
CA LEU A 64 -2.22 17.33 -6.42
C LEU A 64 -3.27 17.42 -7.53
N LEU A 65 -3.42 16.35 -8.29
CA LEU A 65 -4.50 16.20 -9.28
C LEU A 65 -5.30 14.95 -8.98
N LEU A 66 -6.61 15.09 -8.86
CA LEU A 66 -7.55 14.00 -8.64
C LEU A 66 -8.43 13.83 -9.88
N PHE A 67 -8.42 12.63 -10.46
CA PHE A 67 -9.42 12.22 -11.44
C PHE A 67 -10.42 11.34 -10.72
N THR A 68 -11.66 11.80 -10.59
CA THR A 68 -12.73 11.06 -9.88
C THR A 68 -14.11 11.28 -10.47
N TYR A 69 -14.33 12.35 -11.24
CA TYR A 69 -15.60 12.62 -11.89
C TYR A 69 -15.69 11.95 -13.27
N VAL A 70 -16.92 11.69 -13.71
CA VAL A 70 -17.20 11.20 -15.08
C VAL A 70 -16.46 12.05 -16.13
N SER A 71 -16.52 13.38 -16.01
CA SER A 71 -15.86 14.32 -16.93
C SER A 71 -14.34 14.20 -16.95
N ASP A 72 -13.72 13.82 -15.83
CA ASP A 72 -12.26 13.67 -15.76
C ASP A 72 -11.83 12.48 -16.61
N PHE A 73 -12.56 11.36 -16.49
CA PHE A 73 -12.28 10.14 -17.22
C PHE A 73 -12.71 10.21 -18.69
N GLU A 74 -13.79 10.91 -19.04
CA GLU A 74 -14.26 11.03 -20.43
C GLU A 74 -13.23 11.70 -21.36
N ASN A 75 -12.36 12.55 -20.80
CA ASN A 75 -11.32 13.23 -21.57
C ASN A 75 -10.13 12.32 -21.93
N GLY A 76 -10.02 11.13 -21.33
CA GLY A 76 -8.96 10.17 -21.65
C GLY A 76 -9.28 9.25 -22.84
N HIS A 77 -8.32 8.39 -23.17
CA HIS A 77 -8.47 7.38 -24.21
C HIS A 77 -8.91 6.04 -23.64
N HIS A 78 -9.86 5.39 -24.32
CA HIS A 78 -10.52 4.16 -23.87
C HIS A 78 -10.40 3.02 -24.89
N GLU A 79 -9.67 1.98 -24.53
CA GLU A 79 -9.54 0.74 -25.31
C GLU A 79 -10.20 -0.40 -24.51
N GLY A 80 -11.36 -0.90 -24.94
CA GLY A 80 -12.09 -1.93 -24.17
C GLY A 80 -12.63 -1.47 -22.80
N THR A 81 -12.49 -0.18 -22.47
CA THR A 81 -13.06 0.47 -21.27
C THR A 81 -14.15 1.47 -21.63
N GLN A 82 -14.93 1.87 -20.63
CA GLN A 82 -15.96 2.90 -20.68
C GLN A 82 -16.02 3.65 -19.34
N VAL A 83 -16.54 4.88 -19.35
CA VAL A 83 -16.84 5.62 -18.13
C VAL A 83 -18.25 5.26 -17.66
N VAL A 84 -18.41 5.00 -16.36
CA VAL A 84 -19.69 4.67 -15.73
C VAL A 84 -19.97 5.61 -14.54
N PRO A 85 -21.23 5.97 -14.27
CA PRO A 85 -21.60 6.87 -13.17
C PRO A 85 -21.70 6.12 -11.84
N VAL A 86 -20.59 5.52 -11.39
CA VAL A 86 -20.46 4.90 -10.07
C VAL A 86 -19.65 5.83 -9.18
N GLY A 87 -20.19 6.21 -8.02
CA GLY A 87 -19.64 7.33 -7.23
C GLY A 87 -19.69 8.62 -8.03
N ASN A 88 -18.62 9.42 -7.98
CA ASN A 88 -18.43 10.61 -8.83
C ASN A 88 -18.21 10.27 -10.32
N GLY A 89 -17.73 9.06 -10.59
CA GLY A 89 -17.35 8.57 -11.91
C GLY A 89 -16.33 7.43 -11.79
N ALA A 90 -16.38 6.47 -12.70
CA ALA A 90 -15.42 5.37 -12.70
C ALA A 90 -15.10 4.88 -14.10
N VAL A 91 -13.87 4.39 -14.28
CA VAL A 91 -13.47 3.60 -15.45
C VAL A 91 -13.83 2.14 -15.19
N ALA A 92 -14.58 1.53 -16.10
CA ALA A 92 -14.94 0.11 -16.08
C ALA A 92 -14.67 -0.55 -17.43
N LEU A 93 -14.67 -1.89 -17.47
CA LEU A 93 -14.64 -2.64 -18.72
C LEU A 93 -15.94 -2.44 -19.51
N LYS A 94 -15.82 -2.40 -20.85
CA LYS A 94 -16.98 -2.53 -21.74
C LYS A 94 -17.57 -3.93 -21.64
N GLU A 95 -18.87 -4.05 -21.92
CA GLU A 95 -19.54 -5.34 -21.96
C GLU A 95 -18.79 -6.31 -22.90
N GLY A 96 -18.51 -7.51 -22.39
CA GLY A 96 -17.77 -8.55 -23.12
C GLY A 96 -16.24 -8.42 -23.12
N ALA A 97 -15.67 -7.28 -22.75
CA ALA A 97 -14.21 -7.11 -22.70
C ALA A 97 -13.59 -7.88 -21.50
N ALA A 98 -12.55 -8.69 -21.73
CA ALA A 98 -11.79 -9.34 -20.66
C ALA A 98 -10.66 -8.45 -20.13
N VAL A 99 -10.11 -7.60 -21.02
CA VAL A 99 -9.07 -6.62 -20.72
C VAL A 99 -9.48 -5.29 -21.34
N GLY A 100 -9.18 -4.21 -20.65
CA GLY A 100 -9.35 -2.86 -21.17
C GLY A 100 -8.33 -1.91 -20.57
N ILE A 101 -7.94 -0.90 -21.35
CA ILE A 101 -6.99 0.13 -20.97
C ILE A 101 -7.70 1.47 -20.96
N TYR A 102 -7.48 2.23 -19.90
CA TYR A 102 -7.74 3.66 -19.88
C TYR A 102 -6.42 4.39 -19.83
N THR A 103 -6.21 5.37 -20.72
CA THR A 103 -5.03 6.23 -20.73
C THR A 103 -5.47 7.67 -20.48
N SER A 104 -4.89 8.33 -19.48
CA SER A 104 -5.22 9.73 -19.16
C SER A 104 -4.84 10.68 -20.31
N PRO A 105 -5.38 11.90 -20.34
CA PRO A 105 -4.74 12.98 -21.08
C PRO A 105 -3.29 13.20 -20.63
N GLU A 106 -2.50 13.87 -21.46
CA GLU A 106 -1.21 14.41 -21.01
C GLU A 106 -1.48 15.47 -19.92
N VAL A 107 -0.83 15.34 -18.77
CA VAL A 107 -0.92 16.31 -17.68
C VAL A 107 0.30 17.22 -17.74
N GLU A 108 0.09 18.50 -18.00
CA GLU A 108 1.12 19.54 -18.01
C GLU A 108 1.30 20.11 -16.61
N THR A 109 2.55 20.27 -16.18
CA THR A 109 2.89 20.59 -14.79
C THR A 109 4.02 21.63 -14.72
N LYS A 110 4.24 22.19 -13.53
CA LYS A 110 5.55 22.79 -13.21
C LYS A 110 6.62 21.69 -13.19
N PRO A 111 7.91 22.01 -13.45
CA PRO A 111 8.99 21.04 -13.35
C PRO A 111 8.96 20.26 -12.03
N PHE A 112 9.11 18.94 -12.09
CA PHE A 112 9.10 18.06 -10.91
C PHE A 112 10.15 16.95 -11.00
N GLU A 113 10.55 16.44 -9.84
CA GLU A 113 11.52 15.33 -9.72
C GLU A 113 10.84 14.03 -9.28
N TYR A 114 9.72 14.15 -8.58
CA TYR A 114 9.02 13.03 -7.94
C TYR A 114 7.54 13.04 -8.29
N LEU A 115 7.00 11.86 -8.58
CA LEU A 115 5.57 11.63 -8.83
C LEU A 115 5.12 10.39 -8.05
N ILE A 116 3.96 10.47 -7.40
CA ILE A 116 3.26 9.33 -6.83
C ILE A 116 1.90 9.23 -7.51
N LEU A 117 1.58 8.03 -8.00
CA LEU A 117 0.23 7.66 -8.46
C LEU A 117 -0.41 6.78 -7.40
N SER A 118 -1.60 7.15 -6.92
CA SER A 118 -2.43 6.34 -6.03
C SER A 118 -3.84 6.21 -6.58
N TRP A 119 -4.58 5.19 -6.15
CA TRP A 119 -5.87 4.85 -6.75
C TRP A 119 -6.88 4.34 -5.73
N ASN A 120 -8.17 4.51 -6.05
CA ASN A 120 -9.25 3.77 -5.41
C ASN A 120 -9.94 2.92 -6.47
N ALA A 121 -10.05 1.61 -6.20
CA ALA A 121 -10.56 0.66 -7.17
C ALA A 121 -11.38 -0.44 -6.49
N ASP A 122 -12.54 -0.73 -7.07
CA ASP A 122 -13.33 -1.93 -6.83
C ASP A 122 -12.72 -3.08 -7.65
N THR A 123 -12.26 -4.12 -6.95
CA THR A 123 -11.62 -5.29 -7.56
C THR A 123 -12.30 -6.57 -7.07
N PRO A 124 -13.45 -6.94 -7.65
CA PRO A 124 -14.15 -8.18 -7.34
C PRO A 124 -13.23 -9.41 -7.51
N LYS A 125 -13.57 -10.52 -6.85
CA LYS A 125 -12.76 -11.74 -6.85
C LYS A 125 -12.36 -12.18 -8.27
N GLY A 126 -11.07 -12.46 -8.46
CA GLY A 126 -10.51 -12.87 -9.75
C GLY A 126 -10.17 -11.73 -10.70
N THR A 127 -10.51 -10.48 -10.37
CA THR A 127 -10.16 -9.28 -11.14
C THR A 127 -8.98 -8.54 -10.52
N TYR A 128 -8.29 -7.74 -11.32
CA TYR A 128 -7.19 -6.90 -10.87
C TYR A 128 -6.99 -5.71 -11.81
N ILE A 129 -6.19 -4.74 -11.36
CA ILE A 129 -5.71 -3.63 -12.21
C ILE A 129 -4.18 -3.59 -12.24
N GLU A 130 -3.61 -3.05 -13.31
CA GLU A 130 -2.20 -2.62 -13.40
C GLU A 130 -2.17 -1.10 -13.61
N VAL A 131 -1.31 -0.41 -12.86
CA VAL A 131 -1.17 1.06 -12.94
C VAL A 131 0.23 1.39 -13.45
N GLU A 132 0.28 2.17 -14.52
CA GLU A 132 1.52 2.59 -15.16
C GLU A 132 1.53 4.11 -15.36
N GLY A 133 2.72 4.70 -15.31
CA GLY A 133 2.94 6.11 -15.58
C GLY A 133 4.15 6.31 -16.48
N ARG A 134 4.14 7.39 -17.25
CA ARG A 134 5.31 7.88 -17.98
C ARG A 134 5.48 9.37 -17.73
N VAL A 135 6.71 9.83 -17.82
CA VAL A 135 7.07 11.24 -17.62
C VAL A 135 7.80 11.79 -18.83
N HIS A 136 7.57 13.05 -19.15
CA HIS A 136 8.33 13.77 -20.16
C HIS A 136 9.51 14.46 -19.48
N ALA A 137 10.69 13.86 -19.59
CA ALA A 137 11.85 14.20 -18.75
C ALA A 137 13.13 14.32 -19.58
N GLY A 138 14.14 14.94 -18.97
CA GLY A 138 15.45 15.20 -19.57
C GLY A 138 15.88 16.65 -19.38
N SER A 139 17.01 17.01 -19.97
CA SER A 139 17.48 18.39 -20.02
C SER A 139 16.53 19.27 -20.83
N GLU A 140 16.44 20.55 -20.48
CA GLU A 140 15.66 21.52 -21.26
C GLU A 140 16.11 21.52 -22.73
N GLY A 141 15.17 21.33 -23.65
CA GLY A 141 15.41 21.25 -25.10
C GLY A 141 15.58 19.82 -25.66
N ASP A 142 15.91 18.83 -24.83
CA ASP A 142 16.12 17.42 -25.23
C ASP A 142 15.18 16.45 -24.47
N ARG A 143 14.10 17.00 -23.89
CA ARG A 143 13.10 16.20 -23.17
C ARG A 143 12.44 15.19 -24.11
N LYS A 144 12.18 14.00 -23.57
CA LYS A 144 11.45 12.95 -24.26
C LYS A 144 10.63 12.15 -23.25
N TRP A 145 9.65 11.40 -23.75
CA TRP A 145 8.87 10.51 -22.90
C TRP A 145 9.70 9.32 -22.43
N SER A 146 9.58 9.01 -21.14
CA SER A 146 9.98 7.70 -20.63
C SER A 146 9.09 6.61 -21.25
N SER A 147 9.55 5.38 -21.12
CA SER A 147 8.70 4.19 -21.23
C SER A 147 7.56 4.26 -20.21
N TRP A 148 6.52 3.45 -20.40
CA TRP A 148 5.52 3.21 -19.37
C TRP A 148 6.16 2.42 -18.22
N LEU A 149 6.19 3.03 -17.04
CA LEU A 149 6.76 2.46 -15.83
C LEU A 149 5.62 2.03 -14.89
N SER A 150 5.68 0.80 -14.40
CA SER A 150 4.60 0.18 -13.63
C SER A 150 4.78 0.39 -12.12
N TRP A 151 3.67 0.66 -11.43
CA TRP A 151 3.53 0.56 -9.97
C TRP A 151 3.18 -0.86 -9.53
N GLY A 152 2.92 -1.77 -10.47
CA GLY A 152 2.55 -3.15 -10.21
C GLY A 152 1.05 -3.41 -10.34
N THR A 153 0.61 -4.50 -9.73
CA THR A 153 -0.79 -4.97 -9.80
C THR A 153 -1.50 -4.83 -8.47
N TRP A 154 -2.77 -4.42 -8.52
CA TRP A 154 -3.62 -4.27 -7.35
C TRP A 154 -4.90 -5.09 -7.47
N SER A 155 -5.24 -5.77 -6.37
CA SER A 155 -6.54 -6.42 -6.15
C SER A 155 -6.76 -6.60 -4.65
N SER A 156 -8.01 -6.51 -4.22
CA SER A 156 -8.40 -6.85 -2.84
C SER A 156 -8.33 -8.36 -2.57
N HIS A 157 -8.17 -9.18 -3.61
CA HIS A 157 -8.21 -10.64 -3.58
C HIS A 157 -6.97 -11.25 -4.26
N SER A 158 -6.81 -12.58 -4.18
CA SER A 158 -6.03 -13.29 -5.18
C SER A 158 -6.72 -13.23 -6.55
N PHE A 159 -5.93 -13.33 -7.61
CA PHE A 159 -6.41 -13.32 -8.99
C PHE A 159 -5.61 -14.29 -9.85
N THR A 160 -6.11 -14.62 -11.03
CA THR A 160 -5.37 -15.42 -12.00
C THR A 160 -4.48 -14.52 -12.84
N GLY A 161 -3.17 -14.70 -12.75
CA GLY A 161 -2.21 -13.94 -13.53
C GLY A 161 -2.19 -14.35 -15.01
N PRO A 162 -1.46 -13.61 -15.85
CA PRO A 162 -1.32 -13.92 -17.29
C PRO A 162 -0.73 -15.31 -17.59
N ASP A 163 -0.04 -15.92 -16.63
CA ASP A 163 0.51 -17.28 -16.73
C ASP A 163 -0.49 -18.38 -16.32
N GLY A 164 -1.73 -18.00 -16.02
CA GLY A 164 -2.81 -18.90 -15.58
C GLY A 164 -2.71 -19.34 -14.12
N ARG A 165 -1.78 -18.77 -13.34
CA ARG A 165 -1.59 -19.15 -11.93
C ARG A 165 -2.25 -18.18 -10.97
N GLU A 166 -2.65 -18.70 -9.82
CA GLU A 166 -3.07 -17.86 -8.70
C GLU A 166 -1.93 -16.93 -8.29
N THR A 167 -2.22 -15.64 -8.27
CA THR A 167 -1.29 -14.52 -8.10
C THR A 167 -1.83 -13.57 -7.04
N LEU A 168 -0.92 -12.91 -6.34
CA LEU A 168 -1.20 -11.90 -5.33
C LEU A 168 -0.72 -10.52 -5.81
N PRO A 169 -1.39 -9.43 -5.39
CA PRO A 169 -0.99 -8.08 -5.77
C PRO A 169 0.42 -7.76 -5.29
N GLY A 170 1.14 -6.92 -6.02
CA GLY A 170 2.50 -6.54 -5.66
C GLY A 170 3.06 -5.47 -6.58
N SER A 171 4.11 -4.80 -6.12
CA SER A 171 4.83 -3.80 -6.90
C SER A 171 5.41 -4.39 -8.20
N ALA A 172 5.88 -3.53 -9.09
CA ALA A 172 6.44 -3.97 -10.36
C ALA A 172 7.87 -4.55 -10.23
N PRO A 173 8.31 -5.44 -11.16
CA PRO A 173 9.72 -5.73 -11.34
C PRO A 173 10.53 -4.49 -11.67
N SER A 174 11.81 -4.46 -11.30
CA SER A 174 12.74 -3.43 -11.80
C SER A 174 12.74 -3.31 -13.34
N SER A 175 12.56 -4.43 -14.06
CA SER A 175 12.48 -4.45 -15.53
C SER A 175 11.26 -3.76 -16.12
N LYS A 176 10.21 -3.52 -15.33
CA LYS A 176 9.00 -2.75 -15.72
C LYS A 176 8.91 -1.41 -14.98
N ALA A 177 9.81 -1.15 -14.04
CA ALA A 177 9.76 -0.02 -13.13
C ALA A 177 10.91 0.97 -13.34
N SER A 178 11.68 0.85 -14.42
CA SER A 178 12.79 1.75 -14.70
C SER A 178 13.13 1.78 -16.18
N ASP A 179 13.54 2.95 -16.65
CA ASP A 179 14.31 3.12 -17.88
C ASP A 179 15.47 4.10 -17.64
N GLU A 180 15.98 4.74 -18.69
CA GLU A 180 17.07 5.71 -18.60
C GLU A 180 16.65 7.08 -18.04
N LEU A 181 15.36 7.43 -18.06
CA LEU A 181 14.84 8.75 -17.67
C LEU A 181 14.20 8.75 -16.30
N ALA A 182 13.59 7.65 -15.89
CA ALA A 182 12.86 7.56 -14.63
C ALA A 182 12.84 6.14 -14.07
N LYS A 183 12.53 6.04 -12.77
CA LYS A 183 12.26 4.76 -12.11
C LYS A 183 11.18 4.90 -11.04
N VAL A 184 10.37 3.87 -10.86
CA VAL A 184 9.43 3.70 -9.75
C VAL A 184 10.13 2.92 -8.63
N ALA A 185 10.41 3.60 -7.52
CA ALA A 185 10.97 3.01 -6.31
C ALA A 185 9.84 2.53 -5.38
N THR A 186 9.19 1.44 -5.79
CA THR A 186 7.97 0.85 -5.18
C THR A 186 6.73 1.73 -5.31
N ASP A 187 6.75 2.92 -4.71
CA ASP A 187 5.58 3.81 -4.56
C ASP A 187 5.78 5.17 -5.25
N GLU A 188 7.04 5.56 -5.46
CA GLU A 188 7.44 6.90 -5.91
C GLU A 188 8.25 6.79 -7.20
N LEU A 189 7.79 7.45 -8.26
CA LEU A 189 8.58 7.68 -9.45
C LEU A 189 9.59 8.79 -9.19
N ILE A 190 10.82 8.55 -9.61
CA ILE A 190 11.96 9.43 -9.48
C ILE A 190 12.52 9.67 -10.88
N VAL A 191 12.61 10.94 -11.29
CA VAL A 191 13.36 11.35 -12.49
C VAL A 191 14.84 11.09 -12.26
N ILE A 192 15.49 10.39 -13.19
CA ILE A 192 16.90 10.03 -13.10
C ILE A 192 17.74 11.18 -13.68
N GLY A 193 18.71 11.63 -12.89
CA GLY A 193 19.56 12.75 -13.26
C GLY A 193 20.70 12.99 -12.27
N THR A 194 21.68 13.79 -12.67
CA THR A 194 22.76 14.25 -11.78
C THR A 194 23.00 15.77 -11.85
N SER A 195 22.31 16.46 -12.75
CA SER A 195 22.50 17.88 -13.08
C SER A 195 21.22 18.71 -12.89
N GLY A 196 20.20 18.17 -12.21
CA GLY A 196 18.92 18.85 -11.94
C GLY A 196 17.84 18.56 -12.99
N GLU A 197 17.91 17.39 -13.62
CA GLU A 197 16.91 16.91 -14.56
C GLU A 197 15.54 16.78 -13.88
N THR A 198 14.50 17.23 -14.58
CA THR A 198 13.12 17.22 -14.11
C THR A 198 12.21 16.68 -15.20
N ALA A 199 10.99 16.32 -14.84
CA ALA A 199 9.88 16.15 -15.76
C ALA A 199 8.99 17.40 -15.77
N ASP A 200 8.28 17.67 -16.87
CA ASP A 200 7.35 18.80 -17.01
C ASP A 200 5.94 18.34 -17.42
N LYS A 201 5.80 17.07 -17.80
CA LYS A 201 4.54 16.40 -18.04
C LYS A 201 4.57 14.98 -17.50
N PHE A 202 3.39 14.45 -17.23
CA PHE A 202 3.21 13.02 -17.05
C PHE A 202 1.94 12.53 -17.74
N GLN A 203 1.83 11.22 -17.87
CA GLN A 203 0.62 10.55 -18.30
C GLN A 203 0.53 9.24 -17.53
N TYR A 204 -0.67 8.83 -17.14
CA TYR A 204 -0.89 7.53 -16.52
C TYR A 204 -1.83 6.69 -17.38
N ARG A 205 -1.76 5.37 -17.19
CA ARG A 205 -2.76 4.45 -17.71
C ARG A 205 -3.09 3.38 -16.67
N VAL A 206 -4.32 2.90 -16.73
CA VAL A 206 -4.80 1.82 -15.88
C VAL A 206 -5.34 0.71 -16.77
N THR A 207 -4.79 -0.48 -16.61
CA THR A 207 -5.24 -1.68 -17.32
C THR A 207 -6.12 -2.49 -16.37
N LEU A 208 -7.36 -2.75 -16.79
CA LEU A 208 -8.36 -3.51 -16.06
C LEU A 208 -8.39 -4.94 -16.60
N HIS A 209 -8.38 -5.92 -15.70
CA HIS A 209 -8.41 -7.34 -16.06
C HIS A 209 -9.52 -8.09 -15.35
N ARG A 210 -10.22 -8.94 -16.10
CA ARG A 210 -11.12 -9.97 -15.58
C ARG A 210 -10.81 -11.34 -16.21
N PRO A 211 -11.20 -12.45 -15.58
CA PRO A 211 -10.98 -13.78 -16.14
C PRO A 211 -11.65 -13.98 -17.51
N ASP A 212 -10.98 -14.69 -18.42
CA ASP A 212 -11.51 -15.04 -19.74
C ASP A 212 -12.75 -15.94 -19.63
N GLY A 213 -13.73 -15.74 -20.52
CA GLY A 213 -14.88 -16.64 -20.67
C GLY A 213 -16.05 -16.47 -19.69
N GLN A 214 -15.99 -15.53 -18.75
CA GLN A 214 -17.13 -15.16 -17.88
C GLN A 214 -18.04 -14.14 -18.61
N PRO A 215 -19.32 -14.43 -18.93
CA PRO A 215 -20.23 -13.41 -19.46
C PRO A 215 -20.45 -12.33 -18.39
N GLY A 216 -20.20 -11.06 -18.71
CA GLY A 216 -20.35 -9.96 -17.76
C GLY A 216 -21.56 -9.11 -18.11
N ALA A 217 -22.71 -9.39 -17.50
CA ALA A 217 -23.61 -8.30 -17.10
C ALA A 217 -22.81 -7.41 -16.13
N GLY A 218 -22.98 -6.09 -16.21
CA GLY A 218 -22.07 -5.05 -15.69
C GLY A 218 -21.74 -5.01 -14.18
N GLU A 219 -21.94 -6.08 -13.42
CA GLU A 219 -21.74 -6.13 -11.97
C GLU A 219 -20.44 -6.85 -11.52
N THR A 220 -19.70 -7.54 -12.41
CA THR A 220 -18.58 -8.42 -12.01
C THR A 220 -17.17 -7.98 -12.46
N GLY A 221 -17.02 -6.82 -13.11
CA GLY A 221 -15.73 -6.29 -13.57
C GLY A 221 -15.06 -5.34 -12.56
N PRO A 222 -13.73 -5.15 -12.62
CA PRO A 222 -13.05 -4.15 -11.83
C PRO A 222 -13.48 -2.75 -12.27
N LYS A 223 -13.45 -1.79 -11.32
CA LYS A 223 -13.77 -0.39 -11.57
C LYS A 223 -12.75 0.50 -10.87
N VAL A 224 -12.28 1.53 -11.54
CA VAL A 224 -11.33 2.52 -10.99
C VAL A 224 -12.08 3.81 -10.77
N LEU A 225 -12.25 4.20 -9.51
CA LEU A 225 -13.08 5.33 -9.09
C LEU A 225 -12.29 6.62 -8.89
N LEU A 226 -11.00 6.46 -8.59
CA LEU A 226 -10.12 7.57 -8.37
C LEU A 226 -8.71 7.21 -8.82
N VAL A 227 -8.06 8.14 -9.51
CA VAL A 227 -6.60 8.16 -9.66
C VAL A 227 -6.11 9.53 -9.18
N ALA A 228 -5.26 9.52 -8.16
CA ALA A 228 -4.61 10.70 -7.61
C ALA A 228 -3.15 10.73 -8.04
N SER A 229 -2.70 11.91 -8.47
CA SER A 229 -1.32 12.19 -8.82
C SER A 229 -0.80 13.30 -7.92
N THR A 230 0.31 13.07 -7.23
CA THR A 230 0.99 14.13 -6.48
C THR A 230 2.43 14.25 -6.93
N ILE A 231 2.89 15.49 -7.14
CA ILE A 231 4.23 15.80 -7.66
C ILE A 231 5.02 16.65 -6.68
N ARG A 232 6.35 16.55 -6.74
CA ARG A 232 7.23 17.37 -5.91
C ARG A 232 8.53 17.70 -6.64
N ASN A 233 9.03 18.89 -6.38
CA ASN A 233 10.36 19.33 -6.77
C ASN A 233 11.11 19.81 -5.52
N THR A 234 12.39 19.47 -5.43
CA THR A 234 13.30 19.84 -4.34
C THR A 234 14.40 20.80 -4.78
N LEU A 235 14.42 21.17 -6.06
CA LEU A 235 15.31 22.19 -6.59
C LEU A 235 14.87 23.58 -6.11
N SER A 236 15.83 24.35 -5.61
CA SER A 236 15.59 25.69 -5.07
C SER A 236 14.95 26.62 -6.09
N GLY A 237 13.85 27.28 -5.70
CA GLY A 237 13.10 28.21 -6.54
C GLY A 237 12.18 27.53 -7.56
N GLN A 238 12.06 26.20 -7.53
CA GLN A 238 11.15 25.42 -8.37
C GLN A 238 10.10 24.68 -7.54
N GLU A 239 9.86 25.13 -6.30
CA GLU A 239 8.87 24.54 -5.42
C GLU A 239 7.47 24.60 -6.06
N ILE A 240 6.73 23.50 -5.92
CA ILE A 240 5.38 23.38 -6.48
C ILE A 240 4.38 23.75 -5.37
N PRO A 241 3.45 24.69 -5.63
CA PRO A 241 2.43 25.06 -4.65
C PRO A 241 1.59 23.87 -4.19
N THR A 242 1.16 23.91 -2.95
CA THR A 242 0.25 22.92 -2.36
C THR A 242 -1.18 23.15 -2.86
N ALA A 243 -1.96 22.08 -3.02
CA ALA A 243 -3.37 22.15 -3.41
C ALA A 243 -4.31 22.72 -2.32
N TYR A 244 -3.84 22.87 -1.07
CA TYR A 244 -4.64 23.45 0.00
C TYR A 244 -4.63 24.97 -0.10
N ASP A 245 -5.82 25.57 -0.21
CA ASP A 245 -6.00 27.02 -0.20
C ASP A 245 -5.65 27.58 1.19
N GLU A 246 -4.53 28.30 1.25
CA GLU A 246 -4.04 28.93 2.47
C GLU A 246 -4.74 30.25 2.82
N GLU A 247 -5.71 30.71 2.02
CA GLU A 247 -6.71 31.72 2.40
C GLU A 247 -7.91 31.13 3.18
N GLY A 248 -7.86 29.83 3.49
CA GLY A 248 -8.85 29.13 4.31
C GLY A 248 -8.91 29.58 5.78
N PRO A 249 -9.49 28.77 6.69
CA PRO A 249 -9.66 29.16 8.08
C PRO A 249 -8.30 29.43 8.77
N ASP A 250 -8.29 30.34 9.75
CA ASP A 250 -7.15 30.53 10.64
C ASP A 250 -7.03 29.33 11.59
N LEU A 251 -6.01 28.49 11.34
CA LEU A 251 -5.72 27.28 12.11
C LEU A 251 -4.45 27.41 12.96
N THR A 252 -3.91 28.62 13.10
CA THR A 252 -2.65 28.86 13.82
C THR A 252 -2.70 28.45 15.29
N LYS A 253 -3.89 28.43 15.89
CA LYS A 253 -4.13 28.00 17.29
C LYS A 253 -5.09 26.82 17.38
N LEU A 254 -5.07 25.92 16.39
CA LEU A 254 -5.91 24.73 16.41
C LEU A 254 -5.65 23.92 17.69
N ASP A 255 -6.71 23.69 18.46
CA ASP A 255 -6.72 22.82 19.64
C ASP A 255 -7.83 21.80 19.45
N LYS A 256 -7.47 20.64 18.90
CA LYS A 256 -8.41 19.59 18.52
C LYS A 256 -7.73 18.25 18.67
N ASP A 257 -8.42 17.31 19.29
CA ASP A 257 -8.01 15.92 19.43
C ASP A 257 -9.15 15.02 18.99
N LEU A 258 -9.01 14.39 17.83
CA LEU A 258 -9.98 13.43 17.32
C LEU A 258 -9.91 12.15 18.17
N ASP A 259 -11.05 11.54 18.52
CA ASP A 259 -11.10 10.32 19.34
C ASP A 259 -10.77 9.05 18.53
N VAL A 260 -9.56 9.00 18.00
CA VAL A 260 -9.08 7.91 17.13
C VAL A 260 -8.74 6.69 17.99
N PRO A 261 -9.23 5.48 17.65
CA PRO A 261 -8.88 4.26 18.36
C PRO A 261 -7.36 4.04 18.35
N ALA A 262 -6.82 3.57 19.47
CA ALA A 262 -5.40 3.34 19.64
C ALA A 262 -5.03 1.87 19.44
N TYR A 263 -4.09 1.59 18.54
CA TYR A 263 -3.51 0.27 18.33
C TYR A 263 -1.98 0.34 18.36
N SER A 264 -1.38 -0.39 19.29
CA SER A 264 0.06 -0.69 19.31
C SER A 264 0.32 -1.84 18.35
N GLN A 265 1.30 -1.68 17.46
CA GLN A 265 1.77 -2.78 16.61
C GLN A 265 2.58 -3.81 17.41
N MET A 266 3.14 -3.41 18.55
CA MET A 266 4.08 -4.22 19.34
C MET A 266 3.41 -5.39 20.07
N ILE A 267 2.09 -5.35 20.24
CA ILE A 267 1.29 -6.42 20.85
C ILE A 267 0.49 -7.24 19.82
N ARG A 268 0.79 -7.06 18.53
CA ARG A 268 0.16 -7.76 17.39
C ARG A 268 0.91 -9.05 17.07
N ASP A 269 0.48 -9.76 16.03
CA ASP A 269 1.14 -11.00 15.60
C ASP A 269 2.67 -10.80 15.52
N PRO A 270 3.47 -11.50 16.35
CA PRO A 270 4.92 -11.31 16.41
C PRO A 270 5.64 -11.50 15.07
N LYS A 271 5.04 -12.24 14.11
CA LYS A 271 5.60 -12.44 12.77
C LYS A 271 5.69 -11.13 11.97
N ILE A 272 4.79 -10.18 12.25
CA ILE A 272 4.62 -8.94 11.46
C ILE A 272 4.65 -7.68 12.33
N ALA A 273 4.56 -7.80 13.66
CA ALA A 273 4.50 -6.69 14.61
C ALA A 273 5.55 -5.60 14.37
N ASN A 274 6.78 -5.96 13.98
CA ASN A 274 7.86 -4.99 13.75
C ASN A 274 7.81 -4.26 12.40
N SER A 275 6.83 -4.52 11.53
CA SER A 275 6.78 -3.99 10.15
C SER A 275 5.42 -3.47 9.70
N ILE A 276 4.42 -3.41 10.58
CA ILE A 276 3.02 -3.06 10.24
C ILE A 276 2.59 -1.66 10.71
N CYS A 277 3.52 -0.72 10.90
CA CYS A 277 3.20 0.64 11.35
C CYS A 277 2.19 1.35 10.43
N SER A 278 2.37 1.20 9.12
CA SER A 278 1.49 1.78 8.10
C SER A 278 0.05 1.22 8.17
N PRO A 279 -0.19 -0.10 8.00
CA PRO A 279 -1.54 -0.63 8.08
C PRO A 279 -2.16 -0.52 9.47
N THR A 280 -1.37 -0.50 10.55
CA THR A 280 -1.91 -0.21 11.90
C THR A 280 -2.46 1.21 11.96
N SER A 281 -1.76 2.18 11.36
CA SER A 281 -2.25 3.56 11.25
C SER A 281 -3.49 3.66 10.37
N VAL A 282 -3.55 2.93 9.26
CA VAL A 282 -4.76 2.84 8.41
C VAL A 282 -5.92 2.25 9.20
N ALA A 283 -5.74 1.13 9.92
CA ALA A 283 -6.79 0.52 10.75
C ALA A 283 -7.33 1.51 11.79
N MET A 284 -6.47 2.32 12.41
CA MET A 284 -6.89 3.38 13.33
C MET A 284 -7.73 4.47 12.64
N ALA A 285 -7.34 4.91 11.44
CA ALA A 285 -8.09 5.89 10.65
C ALA A 285 -9.46 5.37 10.21
N LEU A 286 -9.52 4.14 9.67
CA LEU A 286 -10.78 3.48 9.29
C LEU A 286 -11.69 3.28 10.51
N GLY A 287 -11.13 2.84 11.63
CA GLY A 287 -11.85 2.64 12.89
C GLY A 287 -12.46 3.92 13.45
N TYR A 288 -11.76 5.06 13.33
CA TYR A 288 -12.31 6.37 13.69
C TYR A 288 -13.57 6.73 12.88
N HIS A 289 -13.63 6.29 11.62
CA HIS A 289 -14.79 6.49 10.75
C HIS A 289 -15.83 5.34 10.82
N GLY A 290 -15.68 4.43 11.78
CA GLY A 290 -16.66 3.37 12.10
C GLY A 290 -16.45 2.03 11.38
N VAL A 291 -15.32 1.84 10.69
CA VAL A 291 -14.95 0.54 10.10
C VAL A 291 -13.96 -0.16 11.04
N ASP A 292 -14.48 -1.04 11.89
CA ASP A 292 -13.65 -1.78 12.85
C ASP A 292 -12.84 -2.88 12.16
N MET A 293 -11.53 -2.86 12.36
CA MET A 293 -10.57 -3.73 11.70
C MET A 293 -9.34 -3.94 12.58
N SER A 294 -8.87 -5.19 12.66
CA SER A 294 -7.62 -5.48 13.35
C SER A 294 -6.40 -5.01 12.55
N PRO A 295 -5.29 -4.64 13.20
CA PRO A 295 -4.04 -4.34 12.50
C PRO A 295 -3.55 -5.48 11.60
N GLU A 296 -3.78 -6.75 11.98
CA GLU A 296 -3.47 -7.92 11.17
C GLU A 296 -4.32 -7.99 9.89
N GLN A 297 -5.61 -7.70 9.99
CA GLN A 297 -6.50 -7.66 8.82
C GLN A 297 -6.06 -6.56 7.84
N ALA A 298 -5.76 -5.37 8.34
CA ALA A 298 -5.22 -4.29 7.51
C ALA A 298 -3.86 -4.68 6.90
N ALA A 299 -2.96 -5.29 7.68
CA ALA A 299 -1.64 -5.69 7.21
C ALA A 299 -1.70 -6.68 6.04
N TRP A 300 -2.48 -7.76 6.17
CA TRP A 300 -2.63 -8.73 5.06
C TRP A 300 -3.47 -8.18 3.91
N GLY A 301 -4.31 -7.17 4.18
CA GLY A 301 -5.00 -6.38 3.17
C GLY A 301 -4.05 -5.58 2.26
N VAL A 302 -3.07 -4.89 2.85
CA VAL A 302 -2.15 -3.97 2.14
C VAL A 302 -0.87 -4.61 1.63
N ASN A 303 -0.55 -5.85 2.04
CA ASN A 303 0.76 -6.45 1.81
C ASN A 303 1.16 -6.41 0.32
N ASP A 304 2.34 -5.86 0.04
CA ASP A 304 3.00 -5.99 -1.25
C ASP A 304 3.69 -7.35 -1.29
N TYR A 305 3.11 -8.30 -2.01
CA TYR A 305 3.62 -9.68 -2.05
C TYR A 305 4.89 -9.84 -2.90
N ARG A 306 5.26 -8.83 -3.69
CA ARG A 306 6.51 -8.84 -4.45
C ARG A 306 7.68 -8.29 -3.64
N ALA A 307 7.48 -7.16 -2.96
CA ALA A 307 8.49 -6.52 -2.12
C ALA A 307 8.49 -7.02 -0.65
N PRO A 308 7.89 -8.20 -0.40
CA PRO A 308 7.22 -8.59 0.86
C PRO A 308 7.19 -7.53 1.97
N MET A 309 6.39 -6.47 1.81
CA MET A 309 6.33 -5.36 2.77
C MET A 309 4.92 -4.80 2.98
N PHE A 310 4.69 -4.19 4.14
CA PHE A 310 3.41 -3.57 4.52
C PHE A 310 3.40 -2.04 4.41
N GLY A 311 4.56 -1.43 4.20
CA GLY A 311 4.75 0.03 4.18
C GLY A 311 4.62 0.68 2.81
N ASN A 312 4.08 -0.02 1.80
CA ASN A 312 3.84 0.53 0.47
C ASN A 312 2.72 1.57 0.56
N TRP A 313 3.04 2.85 0.35
CA TRP A 313 2.14 3.97 0.59
C TRP A 313 0.85 3.86 -0.25
N VAL A 314 1.00 3.54 -1.53
CA VAL A 314 -0.11 3.52 -2.48
C VAL A 314 -1.02 2.32 -2.27
N PHE A 315 -0.49 1.18 -1.81
CA PHE A 315 -1.30 0.01 -1.43
C PHE A 315 -2.08 0.24 -0.14
N ASN A 316 -1.54 1.02 0.81
CA ASN A 316 -2.26 1.39 2.02
C ASN A 316 -3.47 2.28 1.71
N THR A 317 -3.32 3.27 0.84
CA THR A 317 -4.43 4.12 0.40
C THR A 317 -5.40 3.40 -0.53
N ALA A 318 -4.91 2.49 -1.39
CA ALA A 318 -5.78 1.66 -2.22
C ALA A 318 -6.63 0.69 -1.39
N PHE A 319 -6.08 0.15 -0.29
CA PHE A 319 -6.84 -0.65 0.67
C PHE A 319 -7.91 0.16 1.41
N ALA A 320 -7.59 1.37 1.86
CA ALA A 320 -8.61 2.28 2.41
C ALA A 320 -9.71 2.54 1.36
N GLY A 321 -9.32 2.78 0.10
CA GLY A 321 -10.20 2.88 -1.06
C GLY A 321 -11.17 1.70 -1.21
N ALA A 322 -10.64 0.48 -1.17
CA ALA A 322 -11.43 -0.74 -1.26
C ALA A 322 -12.44 -0.90 -0.11
N ASN A 323 -12.19 -0.27 1.04
CA ASN A 323 -13.09 -0.25 2.19
C ASN A 323 -14.12 0.90 2.14
N GLY A 324 -14.30 1.55 0.98
CA GLY A 324 -15.32 2.57 0.75
C GLY A 324 -14.93 3.98 1.18
N PHE A 325 -13.63 4.29 1.20
CA PHE A 325 -13.10 5.61 1.50
C PHE A 325 -12.55 6.27 0.24
N THR A 326 -12.57 7.59 0.18
CA THR A 326 -11.72 8.34 -0.75
C THR A 326 -10.34 8.42 -0.11
N ALA A 327 -9.32 7.83 -0.74
CA ALA A 327 -8.00 7.74 -0.12
C ALA A 327 -6.86 7.85 -1.11
N TYR A 328 -5.90 8.71 -0.83
CA TYR A 328 -4.76 8.97 -1.71
C TYR A 328 -3.52 9.40 -0.94
N VAL A 329 -2.37 9.28 -1.62
CA VAL A 329 -1.09 9.79 -1.13
C VAL A 329 -0.91 11.20 -1.65
N GLN A 330 -0.48 12.11 -0.77
CA GLN A 330 -0.16 13.50 -1.12
C GLN A 330 1.18 13.92 -0.53
N TYR A 331 1.92 14.77 -1.24
CA TYR A 331 2.97 15.56 -0.62
C TYR A 331 2.37 16.78 0.10
N GLY A 332 2.41 16.81 1.43
CA GLY A 332 2.05 17.95 2.28
C GLY A 332 3.15 19.01 2.36
N VAL A 333 3.77 19.36 1.23
CA VAL A 333 4.85 20.36 1.17
C VAL A 333 4.27 21.72 1.55
N PRO A 334 4.74 22.42 2.59
CA PRO A 334 4.20 23.72 2.94
C PRO A 334 4.72 24.81 2.02
N ALA A 335 3.93 25.86 1.82
CA ALA A 335 4.42 27.06 1.16
C ALA A 335 5.47 27.79 2.03
N GLU A 336 6.43 28.45 1.38
CA GLU A 336 7.50 29.16 2.09
C GLU A 336 6.93 30.27 2.98
N GLY A 337 7.38 30.33 4.23
CA GLY A 337 6.95 31.35 5.20
C GLY A 337 5.56 31.14 5.80
N LYS A 338 4.96 29.96 5.60
CA LYS A 338 3.60 29.61 6.04
C LYS A 338 3.62 28.54 7.12
N ASP A 339 2.44 28.24 7.68
CA ASP A 339 2.31 27.21 8.70
C ASP A 339 2.66 25.83 8.09
N PRO A 340 3.73 25.16 8.57
CA PRO A 340 4.19 23.90 7.99
C PRO A 340 3.19 22.74 8.11
N TRP A 341 2.21 22.89 9.00
CA TRP A 341 1.18 21.88 9.27
C TRP A 341 -0.17 22.22 8.63
N TYR A 342 -0.29 23.30 7.85
CA TYR A 342 -1.58 23.82 7.41
C TYR A 342 -2.46 22.77 6.71
N ALA A 343 -1.90 22.03 5.74
CA ALA A 343 -2.60 20.94 5.06
C ALA A 343 -3.15 19.89 6.04
N VAL A 344 -2.33 19.44 6.98
CA VAL A 344 -2.72 18.47 8.02
C VAL A 344 -3.76 19.07 8.97
N LYS A 345 -3.62 20.34 9.35
CA LYS A 345 -4.57 21.05 10.21
C LYS A 345 -5.93 21.21 9.52
N GLN A 346 -5.98 21.43 8.21
CA GLN A 346 -7.24 21.46 7.46
C GLN A 346 -7.99 20.12 7.57
N GLU A 347 -7.29 19.02 7.35
CA GLU A 347 -7.85 17.66 7.49
C GLU A 347 -8.37 17.42 8.92
N ILE A 348 -7.55 17.71 9.92
CA ILE A 348 -7.95 17.59 11.33
C ILE A 348 -9.16 18.49 11.65
N ASN A 349 -9.19 19.71 11.13
CA ASN A 349 -10.29 20.65 11.32
C ASN A 349 -11.60 20.11 10.72
N GLN A 350 -11.53 19.46 9.56
CA GLN A 350 -12.66 18.77 8.91
C GLN A 350 -13.01 17.44 9.59
N GLY A 351 -12.16 16.95 10.48
CA GLY A 351 -12.41 15.76 11.28
C GLY A 351 -11.78 14.50 10.71
N ASN A 352 -10.80 14.62 9.82
CA ASN A 352 -10.09 13.50 9.20
C ASN A 352 -8.70 13.34 9.85
N PRO A 353 -8.38 12.19 10.45
CA PRO A 353 -7.01 11.91 10.87
C PRO A 353 -6.09 11.73 9.65
N VAL A 354 -4.81 12.08 9.81
CA VAL A 354 -3.82 12.06 8.72
C VAL A 354 -2.68 11.13 9.09
N ILE A 355 -2.23 10.28 8.17
CA ILE A 355 -1.07 9.41 8.40
C ILE A 355 0.14 10.00 7.71
N VAL A 356 1.29 10.08 8.38
CA VAL A 356 2.52 10.69 7.84
C VAL A 356 3.72 9.75 7.94
N SER A 357 4.63 9.87 6.96
CA SER A 357 5.92 9.18 6.95
C SER A 357 6.96 9.94 7.75
N VAL A 358 7.62 9.27 8.69
CA VAL A 358 8.55 9.90 9.62
C VAL A 358 9.83 9.11 9.81
N LYS A 359 10.89 9.81 10.18
CA LYS A 359 12.12 9.24 10.75
C LYS A 359 12.49 10.09 11.95
N TYR A 360 12.89 9.45 13.04
CA TYR A 360 13.26 10.19 14.25
C TYR A 360 14.24 9.39 15.08
N ARG A 361 14.88 10.09 16.01
CA ARG A 361 15.56 9.50 17.15
C ARG A 361 15.07 10.15 18.44
N LYS A 362 15.16 9.40 19.54
CA LYS A 362 14.95 9.91 20.88
C LYS A 362 16.10 10.85 21.25
N PRO A 363 15.84 12.02 21.87
CA PRO A 363 16.90 12.89 22.36
C PRO A 363 17.89 12.13 23.25
N GLY A 364 19.19 12.35 23.00
CA GLY A 364 20.28 11.66 23.70
C GLY A 364 20.57 10.23 23.21
N TYR A 365 19.90 9.73 22.17
CA TYR A 365 20.29 8.49 21.51
C TYR A 365 21.40 8.77 20.47
N GLU A 366 22.63 8.41 20.82
CA GLU A 366 23.84 8.66 20.03
C GLU A 366 23.95 7.71 18.81
N ASP A 367 24.89 7.98 17.89
CA ASP A 367 25.15 7.22 16.65
C ASP A 367 24.04 7.21 15.58
N ARG A 368 23.14 8.19 15.62
CA ARG A 368 22.02 8.34 14.68
C ARG A 368 21.92 9.76 14.12
N THR A 369 21.37 9.90 12.92
CA THR A 369 21.31 11.18 12.18
C THR A 369 19.88 11.68 11.95
N GLU A 370 18.89 10.84 12.24
CA GLU A 370 17.48 11.14 12.16
C GLU A 370 17.09 12.25 13.15
N PRO A 371 16.19 13.19 12.82
CA PRO A 371 15.82 14.31 13.69
C PRO A 371 15.44 13.90 15.11
N GLU A 372 15.79 14.72 16.10
CA GLU A 372 15.38 14.48 17.49
C GLU A 372 13.93 14.88 17.71
N VAL A 373 13.15 13.97 18.28
CA VAL A 373 11.77 14.25 18.66
C VAL A 373 11.55 13.79 20.10
N GLU A 374 11.18 14.73 20.97
CA GLU A 374 10.83 14.43 22.36
C GLU A 374 9.63 13.47 22.43
N ASN A 375 9.58 12.66 23.50
CA ASN A 375 8.44 11.80 23.84
C ASN A 375 8.15 10.63 22.87
N VAL A 376 9.02 10.34 21.90
CA VAL A 376 8.88 9.15 21.02
C VAL A 376 8.94 7.82 21.80
N PRO A 377 8.21 6.77 21.36
CA PRO A 377 8.12 5.48 22.06
C PRO A 377 9.36 4.60 21.93
N ILE A 378 10.16 4.79 20.88
CA ILE A 378 11.33 3.96 20.57
C ILE A 378 12.58 4.83 20.42
N ASN A 379 13.75 4.20 20.52
CA ASN A 379 15.03 4.93 20.50
C ASN A 379 15.33 5.59 19.15
N TYR A 380 15.00 4.93 18.04
CA TYR A 380 15.15 5.49 16.70
C TYR A 380 14.33 4.71 15.67
N THR A 381 14.04 5.36 14.54
CA THR A 381 13.54 4.72 13.32
C THR A 381 14.04 5.48 12.09
N ALA A 382 14.50 4.73 11.08
CA ALA A 382 14.90 5.28 9.77
C ALA A 382 13.71 5.46 8.82
N GLY A 383 12.53 4.94 9.19
CA GLY A 383 11.30 5.02 8.43
C GLY A 383 10.15 4.40 9.22
N HIS A 384 9.09 5.16 9.42
CA HIS A 384 7.92 4.79 10.22
C HIS A 384 6.69 5.56 9.76
N LEU A 385 5.51 5.00 9.96
CA LEU A 385 4.24 5.66 9.64
C LEU A 385 3.48 5.87 10.94
N VAL A 386 3.00 7.08 11.16
CA VAL A 386 2.25 7.45 12.36
C VAL A 386 1.00 8.23 12.00
N LEU A 387 -0.05 8.12 12.83
CA LEU A 387 -1.31 8.83 12.63
C LEU A 387 -1.32 10.11 13.46
N ILE A 388 -1.48 11.25 12.82
CA ILE A 388 -1.82 12.53 13.43
C ILE A 388 -3.33 12.58 13.66
N ARG A 389 -3.72 12.84 14.90
CA ARG A 389 -5.12 12.94 15.35
C ARG A 389 -5.49 14.32 15.85
N GLY A 390 -4.54 15.25 15.88
CA GLY A 390 -4.81 16.54 16.49
C GLY A 390 -3.61 17.45 16.67
N PHE A 391 -3.91 18.63 17.20
CA PHE A 391 -2.96 19.65 17.63
C PHE A 391 -3.42 20.19 18.98
N THR A 392 -2.47 20.64 19.80
CA THR A 392 -2.76 21.34 21.05
C THR A 392 -1.62 22.29 21.41
N TRP A 393 -1.88 23.19 22.35
CA TRP A 393 -0.91 24.17 22.82
C TRP A 393 -0.64 23.99 24.31
N LYS A 394 0.63 23.94 24.69
CA LYS A 394 1.06 23.87 26.08
C LYS A 394 2.21 24.83 26.33
N ASP A 395 2.06 25.69 27.34
CA ASP A 395 3.09 26.64 27.77
C ASP A 395 3.64 27.51 26.62
N GLY A 396 2.78 27.86 25.65
CA GLY A 396 3.15 28.66 24.48
C GLY A 396 3.85 27.90 23.35
N ARG A 397 3.96 26.55 23.44
CA ARG A 397 4.49 25.68 22.40
C ARG A 397 3.38 24.82 21.80
N GLU A 398 3.40 24.67 20.48
CA GLU A 398 2.49 23.79 19.75
C GLU A 398 2.97 22.34 19.80
N TYR A 399 2.03 21.42 19.98
CA TYR A 399 2.26 19.99 19.95
C TYR A 399 1.32 19.33 18.95
N VAL A 400 1.86 18.39 18.18
CA VAL A 400 1.09 17.46 17.37
C VAL A 400 0.67 16.29 18.24
N ILE A 401 -0.62 15.97 18.24
CA ILE A 401 -1.18 14.80 18.91
C ILE A 401 -1.11 13.64 17.92
N VAL A 402 -0.39 12.59 18.29
CA VAL A 402 -0.07 11.46 17.41
C VAL A 402 -0.48 10.15 18.07
N ASN A 403 -1.10 9.25 17.33
CA ASN A 403 -1.13 7.83 17.66
C ASN A 403 0.09 7.15 17.02
N ASP A 404 1.15 6.93 17.81
CA ASP A 404 2.37 6.24 17.37
C ASP A 404 2.29 4.74 17.71
N ALA A 405 2.05 3.93 16.67
CA ALA A 405 1.84 2.49 16.80
C ALA A 405 3.04 1.74 17.41
N ALA A 406 4.25 2.32 17.40
CA ALA A 406 5.44 1.69 17.96
C ALA A 406 5.49 1.71 19.51
N ALA A 407 4.50 2.31 20.17
CA ALA A 407 4.34 2.19 21.62
C ALA A 407 4.18 0.74 22.08
N ALA A 408 4.58 0.43 23.32
CA ALA A 408 4.62 -0.96 23.82
C ALA A 408 3.24 -1.56 24.10
N LYS A 409 2.20 -0.72 24.29
CA LYS A 409 0.81 -1.11 24.56
C LYS A 409 -0.16 -0.05 24.03
N ASP A 410 -1.41 -0.44 23.81
CA ASP A 410 -2.45 0.43 23.23
C ASP A 410 -2.62 1.75 24.01
N GLU A 411 -2.52 1.73 25.35
CA GLU A 411 -2.71 2.93 26.18
C GLU A 411 -1.56 3.95 26.06
N GLU A 412 -0.42 3.55 25.52
CA GLU A 412 0.76 4.41 25.32
C GLU A 412 0.90 4.94 23.89
N VAL A 413 -0.02 4.58 22.99
CA VAL A 413 0.02 4.95 21.57
C VAL A 413 -0.20 6.45 21.39
N ARG A 414 -1.13 7.05 22.15
CA ARG A 414 -1.38 8.50 22.08
C ARG A 414 -0.20 9.26 22.71
N ARG A 415 0.45 10.11 21.91
CA ARG A 415 1.64 10.91 22.27
C ARG A 415 1.44 12.37 21.88
N LEU A 416 2.26 13.22 22.49
CA LEU A 416 2.42 14.63 22.13
C LEU A 416 3.87 14.82 21.66
N TYR A 417 4.04 15.26 20.41
CA TYR A 417 5.34 15.62 19.85
C TYR A 417 5.40 17.12 19.64
N PRO A 418 6.49 17.81 20.02
CA PRO A 418 6.64 19.22 19.67
C PRO A 418 6.57 19.42 18.16
N ALA A 419 5.72 20.36 17.71
CA ALA A 419 5.40 20.49 16.30
C ALA A 419 6.60 20.90 15.43
N ASP A 420 7.51 21.68 16.00
CA ASP A 420 8.79 22.08 15.38
C ASP A 420 9.72 20.88 15.16
N GLN A 421 9.91 20.05 16.19
CA GLN A 421 10.76 18.85 16.11
C GLN A 421 10.16 17.81 15.17
N PHE A 422 8.85 17.61 15.26
CA PHE A 422 8.15 16.61 14.47
C PHE A 422 8.09 16.97 12.98
N PHE A 423 8.07 18.27 12.66
CA PHE A 423 8.10 18.71 11.26
C PHE A 423 9.42 18.32 10.57
N GLU A 424 10.55 18.42 11.26
CA GLU A 424 11.85 17.94 10.75
C GLU A 424 11.85 16.43 10.52
N ALA A 425 11.16 15.68 11.40
CA ALA A 425 11.00 14.24 11.28
C ALA A 425 10.11 13.79 10.11
N TRP A 426 9.25 14.66 9.56
CA TRP A 426 8.34 14.34 8.45
C TRP A 426 9.09 14.11 7.13
N VAL A 427 9.26 12.84 6.79
CA VAL A 427 10.05 12.35 5.64
C VAL A 427 9.30 12.62 4.34
N LYS A 428 9.99 13.27 3.41
CA LYS A 428 9.50 13.64 2.07
C LYS A 428 8.21 14.48 2.06
N LYS A 429 7.68 14.84 3.23
CA LYS A 429 6.35 15.42 3.43
C LYS A 429 5.22 14.53 2.90
N VAL A 430 5.38 13.20 2.93
CA VAL A 430 4.32 12.27 2.49
C VAL A 430 3.23 12.17 3.56
N MET A 431 1.97 12.34 3.15
CA MET A 431 0.79 12.08 3.96
C MET A 431 -0.23 11.21 3.23
N TYR A 432 -0.98 10.41 3.98
CA TYR A 432 -2.17 9.74 3.48
C TYR A 432 -3.37 10.58 3.88
N VAL A 433 -4.18 10.91 2.87
CA VAL A 433 -5.49 11.51 3.06
C VAL A 433 -6.51 10.39 2.94
N ILE A 434 -7.39 10.27 3.94
CA ILE A 434 -8.43 9.23 4.00
C ILE A 434 -9.72 9.92 4.45
N HIS A 435 -10.69 9.99 3.55
CA HIS A 435 -11.98 10.63 3.77
C HIS A 435 -13.08 9.60 3.74
N LYS A 436 -13.99 9.68 4.72
CA LYS A 436 -15.29 9.03 4.60
C LYS A 436 -16.24 9.98 3.91
N ASP A 437 -16.32 9.86 2.59
CA ASP A 437 -17.34 10.55 1.81
C ASP A 437 -18.38 9.53 1.31
N GLU A 438 -19.56 9.55 1.90
CA GLU A 438 -20.67 8.66 1.54
C GLU A 438 -21.30 9.01 0.18
N SER A 439 -20.99 10.19 -0.38
CA SER A 439 -21.45 10.65 -1.69
C SER A 439 -20.45 10.37 -2.81
N GLU A 440 -19.16 10.26 -2.49
CA GLU A 440 -18.09 10.01 -3.47
C GLU A 440 -17.60 8.55 -3.49
N GLY A 441 -17.76 7.82 -2.38
CA GLY A 441 -17.34 6.42 -2.25
C GLY A 441 -18.28 5.44 -2.95
N ALA A 442 -17.74 4.50 -3.72
CA ALA A 442 -18.48 3.28 -4.03
C ALA A 442 -18.69 2.45 -2.75
N GLN A 443 -19.72 1.61 -2.77
CA GLN A 443 -19.90 0.57 -1.76
C GLN A 443 -18.59 -0.22 -1.57
N PRO A 444 -18.18 -0.53 -0.32
CA PRO A 444 -16.96 -1.29 -0.06
C PRO A 444 -16.90 -2.56 -0.91
N CYS A 445 -15.76 -2.80 -1.55
CA CYS A 445 -15.54 -3.97 -2.40
C CYS A 445 -14.75 -5.09 -1.71
N VAL A 446 -14.24 -4.85 -0.50
CA VAL A 446 -13.62 -5.89 0.30
C VAL A 446 -14.69 -6.92 0.67
N ALA A 447 -14.45 -8.17 0.29
CA ALA A 447 -15.39 -9.25 0.59
C ALA A 447 -15.58 -9.39 2.12
N SER A 448 -16.82 -9.63 2.52
CA SER A 448 -17.11 -10.06 3.89
C SER A 448 -16.33 -11.34 4.21
N PRO A 449 -15.89 -11.53 5.46
CA PRO A 449 -15.23 -12.77 5.86
C PRO A 449 -16.07 -14.00 5.51
N ILE A 450 -15.42 -15.04 4.99
CA ILE A 450 -16.01 -16.34 4.71
C ILE A 450 -16.41 -16.94 6.06
N GLN A 451 -17.71 -17.17 6.25
CA GLN A 451 -18.23 -17.69 7.50
C GLN A 451 -17.94 -19.19 7.60
N GLY A 452 -17.44 -19.62 8.76
CA GLY A 452 -17.19 -21.02 9.07
C GLY A 452 -17.67 -21.42 10.47
N GLU A 453 -17.73 -22.72 10.69
CA GLU A 453 -18.12 -23.33 11.97
C GLU A 453 -16.91 -24.00 12.63
N LEU A 454 -16.75 -23.83 13.94
CA LEU A 454 -15.74 -24.54 14.72
C LEU A 454 -16.35 -25.81 15.32
N VAL A 455 -15.97 -26.97 14.77
CA VAL A 455 -16.47 -28.28 15.20
C VAL A 455 -15.44 -28.97 16.10
N ALA A 456 -15.86 -29.44 17.28
CA ALA A 456 -14.95 -30.07 18.23
C ALA A 456 -14.32 -31.35 17.67
N ALA A 457 -12.99 -31.39 17.63
CA ALA A 457 -12.20 -32.52 17.14
C ALA A 457 -11.74 -33.41 18.30
N GLY A 458 -12.52 -34.46 18.58
CA GLY A 458 -12.25 -35.40 19.68
C GLY A 458 -12.45 -34.80 21.07
N SER A 459 -12.07 -35.56 22.10
CA SER A 459 -12.17 -35.14 23.50
C SER A 459 -11.00 -34.23 23.91
N PRO A 460 -11.18 -33.34 24.90
CA PRO A 460 -10.10 -32.53 25.44
C PRO A 460 -8.91 -33.38 25.88
N SER A 461 -7.70 -32.91 25.55
CA SER A 461 -6.46 -33.59 25.92
C SER A 461 -5.31 -32.60 26.04
N GLY A 462 -4.43 -32.82 27.02
CA GLY A 462 -3.26 -31.96 27.24
C GLY A 462 -3.58 -30.50 27.62
N GLY A 463 -4.77 -30.23 28.16
CA GLY A 463 -5.23 -28.89 28.54
C GLY A 463 -5.88 -28.09 27.42
N TYR A 464 -6.20 -28.73 26.29
CA TYR A 464 -6.81 -28.09 25.13
C TYR A 464 -8.04 -28.87 24.63
N GLN A 465 -9.08 -28.15 24.23
CA GLN A 465 -10.09 -28.62 23.29
C GLN A 465 -9.64 -28.21 21.88
N LYS A 466 -9.67 -29.15 20.94
CA LYS A 466 -9.31 -28.89 19.54
C LYS A 466 -10.57 -28.69 18.70
N TYR A 467 -10.48 -27.86 17.66
CA TYR A 467 -11.57 -27.62 16.71
C TYR A 467 -11.09 -27.67 15.26
N GLU A 468 -11.92 -28.23 14.40
CA GLU A 468 -11.84 -28.10 12.94
C GLU A 468 -12.63 -26.85 12.52
N LEU A 469 -12.05 -26.04 11.64
CA LEU A 469 -12.80 -25.01 10.93
C LEU A 469 -13.45 -25.63 9.70
N ILE A 470 -14.78 -25.62 9.66
CA ILE A 470 -15.57 -26.14 8.53
C ILE A 470 -16.18 -24.96 7.77
N VAL A 471 -15.97 -24.93 6.47
CA VAL A 471 -16.54 -23.94 5.54
C VAL A 471 -17.22 -24.70 4.41
N ASP A 472 -18.49 -24.42 4.18
CA ASP A 472 -19.30 -25.11 3.15
C ASP A 472 -19.24 -26.66 3.22
N GLY A 473 -19.11 -27.20 4.44
CA GLY A 473 -19.02 -28.64 4.71
C GLY A 473 -17.62 -29.25 4.58
N GLU A 474 -16.61 -28.46 4.18
CA GLU A 474 -15.24 -28.91 3.98
C GLU A 474 -14.29 -28.33 5.05
N PRO A 475 -13.29 -29.09 5.52
CA PRO A 475 -12.33 -28.60 6.50
C PRO A 475 -11.31 -27.64 5.87
N VAL A 476 -11.07 -26.52 6.55
CA VAL A 476 -10.00 -25.57 6.23
C VAL A 476 -8.82 -25.81 7.17
N SER A 477 -7.64 -26.09 6.62
CA SER A 477 -6.43 -26.29 7.42
C SER A 477 -6.02 -25.00 8.13
N LEU A 478 -5.93 -25.03 9.46
CA LEU A 478 -5.47 -23.90 10.28
C LEU A 478 -3.96 -23.88 10.53
N SER A 479 -3.19 -24.71 9.83
CA SER A 479 -1.73 -24.72 9.94
C SER A 479 -1.12 -23.45 9.36
N ASP A 480 0.08 -23.08 9.80
CA ASP A 480 0.78 -21.89 9.30
C ASP A 480 1.29 -22.00 7.85
N ALA A 481 1.10 -23.16 7.20
CA ALA A 481 1.27 -23.33 5.76
C ALA A 481 0.09 -22.77 4.96
N ASN A 482 -1.10 -22.72 5.56
CA ASN A 482 -2.32 -22.19 4.93
C ASN A 482 -2.74 -20.84 5.53
N ILE A 483 -2.58 -20.65 6.84
CA ILE A 483 -2.99 -19.43 7.55
C ILE A 483 -1.75 -18.61 7.96
N ARG A 484 -1.68 -17.36 7.50
CA ARG A 484 -0.57 -16.45 7.81
C ARG A 484 -0.61 -15.97 9.25
N SER A 485 -1.80 -15.51 9.66
CA SER A 485 -2.09 -14.98 10.99
C SER A 485 -3.53 -15.30 11.39
N ALA A 486 -3.79 -15.26 12.68
CA ALA A 486 -5.15 -15.29 13.21
C ALA A 486 -5.28 -14.30 14.37
N VAL A 487 -6.49 -13.78 14.55
CA VAL A 487 -6.85 -12.95 15.70
C VAL A 487 -8.13 -13.44 16.33
N VAL A 488 -8.32 -13.11 17.59
CA VAL A 488 -9.52 -13.47 18.34
C VAL A 488 -10.03 -12.29 19.16
N SER A 489 -11.34 -12.13 19.21
CA SER A 489 -12.06 -11.22 20.12
C SER A 489 -12.81 -12.04 21.17
N LEU A 490 -12.81 -11.58 22.42
CA LEU A 490 -13.66 -12.09 23.48
C LEU A 490 -14.75 -11.07 23.78
N ASN A 491 -16.02 -11.47 23.66
CA ASN A 491 -17.19 -10.63 23.96
C ASN A 491 -17.18 -9.27 23.24
N GLY A 492 -16.66 -9.21 22.00
CA GLY A 492 -16.59 -7.98 21.21
C GLY A 492 -15.49 -7.01 21.66
N GLN A 493 -14.57 -7.41 22.53
CA GLN A 493 -13.38 -6.61 22.86
C GLN A 493 -12.43 -6.53 21.66
N LYS A 494 -11.49 -5.58 21.71
CA LYS A 494 -10.42 -5.45 20.71
C LYS A 494 -9.74 -6.80 20.45
N THR A 495 -9.50 -7.09 19.18
CA THR A 495 -8.87 -8.33 18.77
C THR A 495 -7.43 -8.44 19.28
N VAL A 496 -7.05 -9.63 19.73
CA VAL A 496 -5.68 -9.99 20.09
C VAL A 496 -5.15 -11.10 19.17
N PRO A 497 -3.82 -11.21 18.97
CA PRO A 497 -3.25 -12.27 18.16
C PRO A 497 -3.59 -13.65 18.72
N PHE A 498 -3.94 -14.57 17.82
CA PHE A 498 -4.11 -15.98 18.14
C PHE A 498 -2.97 -16.79 17.53
N ALA A 499 -2.23 -17.51 18.37
CA ALA A 499 -1.07 -18.28 17.95
C ALA A 499 -1.48 -19.56 17.21
N LEU A 500 -1.12 -19.63 15.93
CA LEU A 500 -1.30 -20.82 15.09
C LEU A 500 -0.21 -21.86 15.37
N ARG A 501 -0.51 -23.12 15.06
CA ARG A 501 0.48 -24.20 15.14
C ARG A 501 1.29 -24.31 13.86
N VAL A 502 2.59 -24.53 14.03
CA VAL A 502 3.53 -24.75 12.92
C VAL A 502 3.16 -26.05 12.20
N ALA A 503 3.14 -26.03 10.87
CA ALA A 503 2.65 -27.10 10.01
C ALA A 503 3.34 -28.45 10.24
N VAL A 504 4.60 -28.45 10.68
CA VAL A 504 5.37 -29.67 10.98
C VAL A 504 4.89 -30.41 12.25
N LEU A 505 4.06 -29.76 13.08
CA LEU A 505 3.56 -30.36 14.31
C LEU A 505 2.27 -31.15 14.06
N PRO A 506 2.01 -32.24 14.82
CA PRO A 506 0.75 -32.96 14.77
C PRO A 506 -0.45 -32.06 15.08
N ASP A 507 -1.56 -32.33 14.39
CA ASP A 507 -2.83 -31.59 14.49
C ASP A 507 -2.66 -30.08 14.30
N SER A 508 -1.67 -29.65 13.50
CA SER A 508 -1.44 -28.25 13.18
C SER A 508 -2.55 -27.65 12.33
N ASN A 509 -3.32 -28.48 11.65
CA ASN A 509 -4.52 -28.12 10.90
C ASN A 509 -5.72 -27.73 11.79
N LEU A 510 -5.63 -27.92 13.11
CA LEU A 510 -6.72 -27.66 14.07
C LEU A 510 -6.49 -26.37 14.87
N LEU A 511 -7.57 -25.77 15.34
CA LEU A 511 -7.55 -24.73 16.37
C LEU A 511 -7.34 -25.37 17.74
N TRP A 512 -6.29 -24.97 18.46
CA TRP A 512 -6.04 -25.46 19.83
C TRP A 512 -6.52 -24.44 20.85
N PHE A 513 -7.69 -24.68 21.43
CA PHE A 513 -8.30 -23.78 22.39
C PHE A 513 -8.06 -24.25 23.83
N LYS A 514 -7.54 -23.37 24.70
CA LYS A 514 -7.17 -23.75 26.07
C LYS A 514 -8.41 -24.00 26.92
N GLU A 515 -8.45 -25.09 27.67
CA GLU A 515 -9.59 -25.42 28.53
C GLU A 515 -9.79 -24.43 29.69
N ASN A 516 -8.72 -23.74 30.11
CA ASN A 516 -8.75 -22.72 31.16
C ASN A 516 -9.02 -21.30 30.64
N SER A 517 -9.43 -21.16 29.37
CA SER A 517 -9.85 -19.87 28.81
C SER A 517 -11.06 -19.31 29.55
N GLU A 518 -11.18 -17.98 29.56
CA GLU A 518 -12.31 -17.30 30.19
C GLU A 518 -13.63 -17.70 29.51
N PRO A 519 -14.73 -17.87 30.26
CA PRO A 519 -16.04 -18.10 29.64
C PRO A 519 -16.49 -16.89 28.82
N GLY A 520 -17.13 -17.14 27.68
CA GLY A 520 -17.68 -16.09 26.84
C GLY A 520 -17.75 -16.46 25.37
N LYS A 521 -18.14 -15.48 24.57
CA LYS A 521 -18.23 -15.59 23.11
C LYS A 521 -16.90 -15.19 22.49
N TYR A 522 -16.24 -16.13 21.84
CA TYR A 522 -15.03 -15.90 21.06
C TYR A 522 -15.38 -15.76 19.58
N THR A 523 -14.86 -14.74 18.93
CA THR A 523 -14.91 -14.59 17.47
C THR A 523 -13.49 -14.65 16.93
N PHE A 524 -13.22 -15.58 16.03
CA PHE A 524 -11.92 -15.78 15.40
C PHE A 524 -11.93 -15.25 13.98
N TRP A 525 -10.81 -14.69 13.55
CA TRP A 525 -10.51 -14.38 12.15
C TRP A 525 -9.21 -15.07 11.75
N PHE A 526 -9.22 -15.76 10.62
CA PHE A 526 -8.07 -16.46 10.06
C PHE A 526 -7.74 -15.86 8.69
N PHE A 527 -6.51 -15.38 8.51
CA PHE A 527 -6.05 -14.76 7.27
C PHE A 527 -5.17 -15.74 6.52
N ASP A 528 -5.63 -16.22 5.36
CA ASP A 528 -4.93 -17.27 4.63
C ASP A 528 -3.85 -16.75 3.69
N VAL A 529 -3.14 -17.70 3.07
CA VAL A 529 -2.06 -17.40 2.14
C VAL A 529 -2.53 -16.71 0.86
N ASN A 530 -3.81 -16.82 0.51
CA ASN A 530 -4.46 -16.39 -0.71
C ASN A 530 -5.39 -15.17 -0.52
N LYS A 531 -5.21 -14.41 0.57
CA LYS A 531 -6.03 -13.23 0.94
C LYS A 531 -7.50 -13.54 1.27
N ASN A 532 -7.89 -14.80 1.48
CA ASN A 532 -9.19 -15.07 2.08
C ASN A 532 -9.12 -14.81 3.59
N THR A 533 -10.20 -14.25 4.11
CA THR A 533 -10.41 -14.11 5.56
C THR A 533 -11.57 -15.02 5.95
N TYR A 534 -11.33 -15.94 6.88
CA TYR A 534 -12.38 -16.76 7.47
C TYR A 534 -12.77 -16.21 8.82
N GLN A 535 -14.05 -16.27 9.17
CA GLN A 535 -14.55 -15.91 10.48
C GLN A 535 -15.37 -17.05 11.08
N ALA A 536 -15.16 -17.34 12.36
CA ALA A 536 -15.93 -18.34 13.08
C ALA A 536 -16.13 -17.95 14.54
N GLU A 537 -17.23 -18.39 15.14
CA GLU A 537 -17.57 -18.10 16.52
C GLU A 537 -17.51 -19.35 17.40
N LEU A 538 -17.13 -19.18 18.67
CA LEU A 538 -17.10 -20.22 19.68
C LEU A 538 -17.69 -19.71 20.99
N GLU A 539 -18.79 -20.32 21.41
CA GLU A 539 -19.40 -20.11 22.73
C GLU A 539 -18.72 -21.00 23.76
N TRP A 540 -17.85 -20.44 24.60
CA TRP A 540 -17.13 -21.17 25.64
C TRP A 540 -17.87 -21.09 26.98
N LYS A 541 -18.58 -22.16 27.30
CA LYS A 541 -19.34 -22.35 28.54
C LYS A 541 -18.62 -23.42 29.35
N LYS A 542 -17.98 -23.05 30.45
CA LYS A 542 -17.28 -24.00 31.30
C LYS A 542 -18.20 -25.09 31.84
#